data_AF-A0A5K1GW56-F1
#
_entry.id   AF-A0A5K1GW56-F1
#
_cell.length_a   1.000
_cell.length_b   1.000
_cell.length_c   1.000
_cell.angle_alpha   90.00
_cell.angle_beta   90.00
_cell.angle_gamma   90.00
#
_symmetry.space_group_name_H-M   'P 1'
#
loop_
_entity.id
_entity.type
_entity.pdbx_description
1 polymer ?
#
loop_
_entity_poly.entity_id
_entity_poly.type
_entity_poly.pdbx_seq_one_letter_code
_entity_poly.pdbx_strand_id
1 'polypeptide(L)' 'ARPLLTKALESGNLEEVVDPRLENNYTGSEMFRMVEAAAACVRHSAPKRPRMSQ' A
#
# COMPACT_ATOMS: atom_id res chain seq x y z
N ALA A 1 -0.81 -7.58 -7.87
CA ALA A 1 -0.65 -6.30 -7.14
C ALA A 1 -1.96 -5.83 -6.49
N ARG A 2 -2.97 -5.40 -7.26
CA ARG A 2 -4.22 -4.81 -6.71
C ARG A 2 -4.98 -5.66 -5.68
N PRO A 3 -5.27 -6.96 -5.91
CA PRO A 3 -5.97 -7.76 -4.91
C PRO A 3 -5.15 -7.95 -3.63
N LEU A 4 -3.82 -8.01 -3.73
CA LEU A 4 -2.93 -8.16 -2.58
C LEU A 4 -2.91 -6.89 -1.72
N LEU A 5 -2.80 -5.71 -2.35
CA LEU A 5 -2.81 -4.44 -1.62
C LEU A 5 -4.16 -4.18 -0.94
N THR A 6 -5.27 -4.47 -1.61
CA THR A 6 -6.61 -4.33 -1.01
C THR A 6 -6.79 -5.30 0.15
N LYS A 7 -6.41 -6.56 0.00
CA LYS A 7 -6.48 -7.56 1.06
C LYS A 7 -5.58 -7.21 2.26
N ALA A 8 -4.38 -6.68 2.02
CA ALA A 8 -3.48 -6.21 3.07
C ALA A 8 -4.07 -5.03 3.87
N LEU A 9 -4.75 -4.09 3.18
CA LEU A 9 -5.44 -2.97 3.83
C LEU A 9 -6.68 -3.41 4.61
N GLU A 10 -7.45 -4.36 4.09
CA GLU A 10 -8.66 -4.89 4.76
C GLU A 10 -8.32 -5.77 5.97
N SER A 11 -7.28 -6.60 5.86
CA SER A 11 -6.83 -7.47 6.95
C SER A 11 -5.94 -6.77 7.97
N GLY A 12 -5.38 -5.60 7.62
CA GLY A 12 -4.33 -4.93 8.40
C GLY A 12 -3.00 -5.69 8.42
N ASN A 13 -2.89 -6.83 7.72
CA ASN A 13 -1.64 -7.58 7.63
C ASN A 13 -0.81 -7.10 6.43
N LEU A 14 0.29 -6.39 6.74
CA LEU A 14 1.21 -5.86 5.75
C LEU A 14 2.38 -6.81 5.45
N GLU A 15 2.52 -7.94 6.15
CA GLU A 15 3.65 -8.87 6.00
C GLU A 15 3.73 -9.48 4.58
N GLU A 16 2.60 -9.63 3.89
CA GLU A 16 2.57 -10.11 2.50
C GLU A 16 3.10 -9.07 1.48
N VAL A 17 3.20 -7.79 1.88
CA VAL A 17 3.54 -6.65 0.99
C VAL A 17 4.88 -6.02 1.35
N VAL A 18 5.26 -6.07 2.64
CA VAL A 18 6.51 -5.52 3.15
C VAL A 18 7.70 -6.32 2.62
N ASP A 19 8.80 -5.62 2.31
CA ASP A 19 10.05 -6.27 1.92
C ASP A 19 10.62 -7.07 3.12
N PRO A 20 10.82 -8.39 2.99
CA PRO A 20 11.41 -9.21 4.05
C PRO A 20 12.79 -8.72 4.51
N ARG A 21 13.53 -8.03 3.64
CA ARG A 21 14.87 -7.47 3.94
C ARG A 21 14.83 -6.28 4.89
N LEU A 22 13.65 -5.68 5.11
CA LEU A 22 13.52 -4.66 6.15
C LEU A 22 13.57 -5.26 7.55
N GLU A 23 13.32 -6.58 7.72
CA GLU A 23 13.41 -7.25 9.02
C GLU A 23 12.60 -6.54 10.13
N ASN A 24 11.40 -6.05 9.80
CA ASN A 24 10.56 -5.23 10.70
C ASN A 24 11.16 -3.89 11.14
N ASN A 25 12.20 -3.40 10.47
CA ASN A 25 12.71 -2.04 10.64
C ASN A 25 11.88 -1.01 9.87
N TYR A 26 10.59 -0.91 10.18
CA TYR A 26 9.71 0.15 9.68
C TYR A 26 8.68 0.55 10.72
N THR A 27 8.23 1.80 10.64
CA THR A 27 7.08 2.26 11.42
C THR A 27 5.80 1.72 10.79
N GLY A 28 5.06 0.89 11.51
CA GLY A 28 3.82 0.29 10.98
C GLY A 28 2.81 1.30 10.44
N SER A 29 2.69 2.47 11.08
CA SER A 29 1.78 3.54 10.64
C SER A 29 2.24 4.24 9.34
N GLU A 30 3.54 4.40 9.14
CA GLU A 30 4.10 4.96 7.89
C GLU A 30 3.96 3.97 6.75
N MET A 31 4.22 2.69 7.02
CA MET A 31 4.05 1.61 6.05
C MET A 31 2.59 1.51 5.61
N PHE A 32 1.64 1.58 6.55
CA PHE A 32 0.22 1.57 6.23
C PHE A 32 -0.17 2.70 5.27
N ARG A 33 0.26 3.94 5.54
CA ARG A 33 0.03 5.10 4.66
C ARG A 33 0.68 4.93 3.28
N MET A 34 1.88 4.36 3.22
CA MET A 34 2.56 4.09 1.95
C MET A 34 1.77 3.08 1.10
N VAL A 35 1.27 2.01 1.72
CA VAL A 35 0.45 0.99 1.05
C VAL A 35 -0.87 1.57 0.56
N GLU A 36 -1.53 2.44 1.34
CA GLU A 36 -2.74 3.15 0.92
C GLU A 36 -2.49 4.03 -0.31
N ALA A 37 -1.43 4.84 -0.28
CA ALA A 37 -1.03 5.69 -1.40
C ALA A 37 -0.73 4.85 -2.66
N ALA A 38 0.03 3.77 -2.51
CA ALA A 38 0.33 2.84 -3.60
C ALA A 38 -0.97 2.23 -4.18
N ALA A 39 -1.89 1.77 -3.33
CA ALA A 39 -3.17 1.20 -3.73
C ALA A 39 -4.05 2.20 -4.50
N ALA A 40 -4.04 3.47 -4.11
CA ALA A 40 -4.73 4.55 -4.81
C ALA A 40 -4.11 4.83 -6.19
N CYS A 41 -2.78 4.91 -6.28
CA CYS A 41 -2.04 5.17 -7.51
C CYS A 41 -2.23 4.08 -8.57
N VAL A 42 -2.36 2.81 -8.17
CA VAL A 42 -2.53 1.70 -9.12
C VAL A 42 -4.00 1.42 -9.47
N ARG A 43 -4.95 2.33 -9.20
CA ARG A 43 -6.37 2.13 -9.53
C ARG A 43 -6.60 1.87 -11.03
N HIS A 44 -7.55 1.01 -11.40
CA HIS A 44 -7.77 0.63 -12.81
C HIS A 44 -8.32 1.81 -13.59
N SER A 45 -9.33 2.47 -13.03
CA SER A 45 -9.85 3.73 -13.55
C SER A 45 -8.82 4.83 -13.35
N ALA A 46 -8.23 5.32 -14.46
CA ALA A 46 -7.25 6.39 -14.44
C ALA A 46 -7.74 7.68 -13.74
N PRO A 47 -8.99 8.13 -13.92
CA PRO A 47 -9.53 9.28 -13.19
C PRO A 47 -9.58 9.12 -11.67
N LYS A 48 -9.55 7.89 -11.15
CA LYS A 48 -9.57 7.61 -9.71
C LYS A 48 -8.17 7.60 -9.09
N ARG A 49 -7.11 7.75 -9.89
CA ARG A 49 -5.73 7.84 -9.40
C ARG A 49 -5.47 9.27 -8.93
N PRO A 50 -4.81 9.47 -7.78
CA PRO A 50 -4.41 10.81 -7.35
C PRO A 50 -3.43 11.43 -8.35
N ARG A 51 -3.37 12.77 -8.37
CA ARG A 51 -2.30 13.48 -9.09
C ARG A 51 -1.02 13.44 -8.28
N MET A 52 0.14 13.53 -8.94
CA MET A 52 1.44 13.58 -8.27
C MET A 52 1.65 14.82 -7.37
N SER A 53 0.79 15.82 -7.48
CA SER A 53 0.79 17.00 -6.61
C SER A 53 0.02 16.80 -5.30
N GLN A 54 -0.71 15.68 -5.16
CA GLN A 54 -1.29 15.27 -3.89
C GLN A 54 -0.23 14.60 -3.03
#